data_AF-A0A2L2XDW3-F1
#
_entry.id   AF-A0A2L2XDW3-F1
#
_cell.length_a   1.000
_cell.length_b   1.000
_cell.length_c   1.000
_cell.angle_alpha   90.00
_cell.angle_beta   90.00
_cell.angle_gamma   90.00
#
_symmetry.space_group_name_H-M   'P 1'
#
loop_
_entity.id
_entity.type
_entity.pdbx_description
1 polymer ?
#
loop_
_entity_poly.entity_id
_entity_poly.type
_entity_poly.pdbx_seq_one_letter_code
_entity_poly.pdbx_strand_id
1 'polypeptide(L)'
;MHLRYTKKMRSEISLYDPIGVDREGNEITLIEILGTHAEVVSEMAEQNFEQKLLLEKIERLGRREKKVLVMRFGLDDGTKKTQREIARKLGISRSYVSRIEKRALTKLIRELTVEGCQ
;
A
#
# COMPACT_ATOMS: atom_id res chain seq x y z
N MET A 1 -28.18 34.30 -10.38
CA MET A 1 -27.43 33.20 -9.73
C MET A 1 -26.13 32.81 -10.45
N HIS A 2 -25.77 33.35 -11.62
CA HIS A 2 -24.58 32.94 -12.36
C HIS A 2 -23.26 33.51 -11.78
N LEU A 3 -23.24 34.79 -11.38
CA LEU A 3 -22.04 35.45 -10.84
C LEU A 3 -21.52 34.89 -9.49
N ARG A 4 -22.39 34.28 -8.67
CA ARG A 4 -21.97 33.70 -7.38
C ARG A 4 -21.29 32.32 -7.57
N TYR A 5 -21.66 31.60 -8.62
CA TYR A 5 -21.04 30.32 -9.00
C TYR A 5 -19.63 30.54 -9.57
N THR A 6 -19.46 31.50 -10.47
CA THR A 6 -18.15 31.85 -11.06
C THR A 6 -17.16 32.45 -10.06
N LYS A 7 -17.62 33.08 -8.96
CA LYS A 7 -16.74 33.55 -7.88
C LYS A 7 -15.99 32.40 -7.18
N LYS A 8 -16.54 31.17 -7.21
CA LYS A 8 -15.93 29.96 -6.63
C LYS A 8 -14.90 29.30 -7.58
N MET A 9 -14.99 29.58 -8.88
CA MET A 9 -14.11 29.07 -9.94
C MET A 9 -12.96 30.04 -10.28
N ARG A 10 -12.85 31.19 -9.59
CA ARG A 10 -11.85 32.24 -9.87
C ARG A 10 -10.40 31.81 -9.61
N SER A 11 -10.18 30.63 -9.05
CA SER A 11 -8.87 30.05 -8.77
C SER A 11 -8.61 28.75 -9.53
N GLU A 12 -9.45 28.40 -10.52
CA GLU A 12 -9.21 27.26 -11.38
C GLU A 12 -8.40 27.72 -12.60
N ILE A 13 -7.30 27.02 -12.86
CA ILE A 13 -6.35 27.31 -13.95
C ILE A 13 -6.26 26.04 -14.79
N SER A 14 -6.23 26.15 -16.12
CA SER A 14 -6.08 24.96 -16.95
C SER A 14 -4.63 24.47 -16.86
N LEU A 15 -4.46 23.16 -16.71
CA LEU A 15 -3.14 22.53 -16.76
C LEU A 15 -2.47 22.70 -18.14
N TYR A 16 -3.26 22.97 -19.17
CA TYR A 16 -2.81 23.18 -20.55
C TYR A 16 -2.60 24.65 -20.89
N ASP A 17 -2.81 25.59 -19.95
CA ASP A 17 -2.55 26.99 -20.20
C ASP A 17 -1.04 27.21 -20.37
N PRO A 18 -0.60 27.95 -21.41
CA PRO A 18 0.79 28.29 -21.59
C PRO A 18 1.22 29.29 -20.51
N ILE A 19 2.38 29.03 -19.90
CA ILE A 19 2.96 29.84 -18.82
C ILE A 19 4.23 30.57 -19.24
N GLY A 20 4.78 30.24 -20.42
CA GLY A 20 5.97 30.86 -20.97
C GLY A 20 6.39 30.21 -22.28
N VAL A 21 7.54 30.62 -22.79
CA VAL A 21 8.18 30.02 -23.96
C VAL A 21 9.59 29.58 -23.61
N ASP A 22 10.05 28.47 -24.20
CA ASP A 22 11.43 28.01 -24.07
C ASP A 22 12.41 28.83 -24.94
N ARG A 23 13.68 28.41 -25.01
CA ARG A 23 14.71 29.09 -25.80
C ARG A 23 14.54 28.89 -27.31
N GLU A 24 13.81 27.86 -27.72
CA GLU A 24 13.49 27.53 -29.11
C GLU A 24 12.16 28.17 -29.58
N GLY A 25 11.39 28.78 -28.67
CA GLY A 25 10.13 29.45 -28.95
C GLY A 25 8.89 28.56 -28.81
N ASN A 26 9.01 27.36 -28.23
CA ASN A 26 7.85 26.50 -27.95
C ASN A 26 7.15 26.96 -26.67
N GLU A 27 5.83 26.87 -26.65
CA GLU A 27 5.03 27.17 -25.46
C GLU A 27 5.25 26.10 -24.38
N ILE A 28 5.57 26.54 -23.15
CA ILE A 28 5.64 25.69 -21.97
C ILE A 28 4.29 25.76 -21.27
N THR A 29 3.72 24.62 -20.93
CA THR A 29 2.42 24.50 -20.25
C THR A 29 2.58 24.18 -18.77
N LEU A 30 1.53 24.44 -17.98
CA LEU A 30 1.57 24.18 -16.53
C LEU A 30 1.80 22.70 -16.19
N ILE A 31 1.24 21.77 -16.99
CA ILE A 31 1.37 20.32 -16.79
C ILE A 31 2.82 19.81 -16.97
N GLU A 32 3.62 20.47 -17.80
CA GLU A 32 5.01 20.09 -18.06
C GLU A 32 5.93 20.42 -16.88
N ILE A 33 5.56 21.44 -16.08
CA ILE A 33 6.29 21.81 -14.86
C ILE A 33 5.81 21.02 -13.65
N LEU A 34 4.52 20.66 -13.62
CA LEU A 34 3.93 19.86 -12.57
C LEU A 34 4.37 18.39 -12.72
N GLY A 35 5.62 18.13 -12.36
CA GLY A 35 6.18 16.78 -12.29
C GLY A 35 5.66 15.99 -11.08
N THR A 36 5.79 14.68 -11.14
CA THR A 36 5.62 13.80 -9.98
C THR A 36 6.84 13.90 -9.06
N HIS A 37 6.67 13.59 -7.77
CA HIS A 37 7.82 13.46 -6.87
C HIS A 37 8.87 12.51 -7.46
N ALA A 38 10.14 12.92 -7.42
CA ALA A 38 11.23 12.20 -8.08
C ALA A 38 11.38 10.75 -7.60
N GLU A 39 10.98 10.46 -6.35
CA GLU A 39 11.12 9.17 -5.70
C GLU A 39 9.94 8.23 -5.93
N VAL A 40 8.88 8.65 -6.63
CA VAL A 40 7.65 7.84 -6.80
C VAL A 40 7.95 6.48 -7.44
N VAL A 41 8.84 6.46 -8.44
CA VAL A 41 9.19 5.21 -9.13
C VAL A 41 10.02 4.29 -8.24
N SER A 42 10.99 4.83 -7.52
CA SER A 42 11.83 4.06 -6.59
C SER A 42 11.00 3.53 -5.42
N GLU A 43 10.17 4.36 -4.80
CA GLU A 43 9.26 3.95 -3.71
C GLU A 43 8.32 2.82 -4.15
N MET A 44 7.73 2.95 -5.35
CA MET A 44 6.87 1.88 -5.89
C MET A 44 7.67 0.59 -6.12
N ALA A 45 8.89 0.67 -6.62
CA ALA A 45 9.73 -0.50 -6.84
C ALA A 45 10.10 -1.19 -5.52
N GLU A 46 10.50 -0.41 -4.50
CA GLU A 46 10.82 -0.88 -3.15
C GLU A 46 9.62 -1.56 -2.49
N GLN A 47 8.44 -0.91 -2.50
CA GLN A 47 7.21 -1.48 -1.95
C GLN A 47 6.84 -2.81 -2.61
N ASN A 48 6.95 -2.89 -3.94
CA ASN A 48 6.69 -4.13 -4.68
C ASN A 48 7.68 -5.24 -4.31
N PHE A 49 8.94 -4.90 -4.09
CA PHE A 49 9.96 -5.85 -3.66
C PHE A 49 9.69 -6.36 -2.24
N GLU A 50 9.43 -5.46 -1.29
CA GLU A 50 9.08 -5.80 0.09
C GLU A 50 7.82 -6.68 0.16
N GLN A 51 6.80 -6.36 -0.64
CA GLN A 51 5.57 -7.14 -0.70
C GLN A 51 5.83 -8.57 -1.19
N LYS A 52 6.63 -8.73 -2.26
CA LYS A 52 6.99 -10.05 -2.79
C LYS A 52 7.77 -10.86 -1.75
N LEU A 53 8.76 -10.24 -1.10
CA LEU A 53 9.57 -10.89 -0.06
C LEU A 53 8.68 -11.36 1.10
N LEU A 54 7.78 -10.50 1.59
CA LEU A 54 6.86 -10.84 2.66
C LEU A 54 5.96 -12.03 2.30
N LEU A 55 5.39 -12.04 1.09
CA LEU A 55 4.55 -13.14 0.61
C LEU A 55 5.34 -14.46 0.54
N GLU A 56 6.58 -14.41 0.07
CA GLU A 56 7.45 -15.60 0.05
C GLU A 56 7.71 -16.16 1.45
N LYS A 57 7.97 -15.31 2.45
CA LYS A 57 8.16 -15.79 3.83
C LYS A 57 6.87 -16.35 4.42
N ILE A 58 5.72 -15.76 4.10
CA ILE A 58 4.40 -16.28 4.52
C ILE A 58 4.14 -17.68 3.95
N GLU A 59 4.59 -17.98 2.73
CA GLU A 59 4.50 -19.32 2.14
C GLU A 59 5.29 -20.37 2.91
N ARG A 60 6.38 -19.99 3.59
CA ARG A 60 7.21 -20.88 4.40
C ARG A 60 6.62 -21.19 5.78
N LEU A 61 5.59 -20.45 6.21
CA LEU A 61 4.92 -20.69 7.49
C LEU A 61 4.13 -22.01 7.49
N GLY A 62 3.89 -22.55 8.69
CA GLY A 62 3.05 -23.73 8.82
C GLY A 62 1.62 -23.48 8.33
N ARG A 63 0.96 -24.50 7.77
CA ARG A 63 -0.40 -24.39 7.18
C ARG A 63 -1.41 -23.64 8.06
N ARG A 64 -1.38 -23.89 9.38
CA ARG A 64 -2.27 -23.21 10.35
C ARG A 64 -1.90 -21.74 10.57
N GLU A 65 -0.60 -21.42 10.66
CA GLU A 65 -0.09 -20.06 10.82
C GLU A 65 -0.42 -19.23 9.59
N LYS A 66 -0.07 -19.72 8.39
CA LYS A 66 -0.43 -19.11 7.11
C LYS A 66 -1.92 -18.85 7.02
N LYS A 67 -2.76 -19.86 7.28
CA LYS A 67 -4.23 -19.72 7.18
C LYS A 67 -4.79 -18.65 8.13
N VAL A 68 -4.27 -18.56 9.36
CA VAL A 68 -4.66 -17.49 10.30
C VAL A 68 -4.25 -16.12 9.79
N LEU A 69 -3.02 -15.94 9.30
CA LEU A 69 -2.53 -14.65 8.79
C LEU A 69 -3.27 -14.22 7.51
N VAL A 70 -3.48 -15.13 6.57
CA VAL A 70 -4.21 -14.84 5.32
C VAL A 70 -5.60 -14.28 5.62
N MET A 71 -6.35 -14.92 6.53
CA MET A 71 -7.66 -14.40 6.95
C MET A 71 -7.57 -13.12 7.78
N ARG A 72 -6.52 -12.98 8.61
CA ARG A 72 -6.35 -11.82 9.50
C ARG A 72 -6.10 -10.54 8.72
N PHE A 73 -5.26 -10.62 7.70
CA PHE A 73 -4.80 -9.47 6.93
C PHE A 73 -5.47 -9.36 5.54
N GLY A 74 -6.32 -10.32 5.17
CA GLY A 74 -7.04 -10.28 3.89
C GLY A 74 -6.12 -10.51 2.70
N LEU A 75 -5.14 -11.40 2.83
CA LEU A 75 -4.09 -11.62 1.81
C LEU A 75 -4.58 -12.38 0.56
N ASP A 76 -5.83 -12.82 0.55
CA ASP A 76 -6.44 -13.61 -0.52
C ASP A 76 -7.66 -12.89 -1.12
N ASP A 77 -8.60 -12.48 -0.25
CA ASP A 77 -9.88 -11.86 -0.63
C ASP A 77 -9.96 -10.35 -0.30
N GLY A 78 -8.85 -9.73 0.12
CA GLY A 78 -8.81 -8.33 0.58
C GLY A 78 -9.57 -8.07 1.89
N THR A 79 -10.23 -9.08 2.47
CA THR A 79 -11.18 -8.90 3.57
C THR A 79 -10.57 -9.35 4.88
N LYS A 80 -10.13 -8.37 5.68
CA LYS A 80 -9.56 -8.60 7.00
C LYS A 80 -10.60 -9.20 7.95
N LYS A 81 -10.19 -10.20 8.76
CA LYS A 81 -11.05 -10.82 9.78
C LYS A 81 -10.51 -10.60 11.19
N THR A 82 -11.41 -10.42 12.13
CA THR A 82 -11.09 -10.39 13.56
C THR A 82 -10.66 -11.76 14.06
N GLN A 83 -9.84 -11.81 15.12
CA GLN A 83 -9.51 -13.07 15.79
C GLN A 83 -10.75 -13.87 16.20
N ARG A 84 -11.85 -13.19 16.58
CA ARG A 84 -13.13 -13.83 16.94
C ARG A 84 -13.80 -14.48 15.73
N GLU A 85 -13.81 -13.82 14.58
CA GLU A 85 -14.36 -14.39 13.33
C GLU A 85 -13.53 -15.57 12.85
N ILE A 86 -12.21 -15.45 12.91
CA ILE A 86 -11.29 -16.54 12.57
C ILE A 86 -11.51 -17.73 13.51
N ALA A 87 -11.63 -17.47 14.81
CA ALA A 87 -11.91 -18.49 15.83
C ALA A 87 -13.21 -19.26 15.53
N ARG A 88 -14.30 -18.53 15.23
CA ARG A 88 -15.58 -19.12 14.82
C ARG A 88 -15.43 -19.97 13.55
N LYS A 89 -14.75 -19.45 12.52
CA LYS A 89 -14.55 -20.15 11.23
C LYS A 89 -13.68 -21.40 11.36
N LEU A 90 -12.73 -21.41 12.29
CA LEU A 90 -11.80 -22.53 12.51
C LEU A 90 -12.23 -23.49 13.62
N GLY A 91 -13.34 -23.22 14.32
CA GLY A 91 -13.81 -24.05 15.44
C GLY A 91 -12.85 -24.10 16.63
N ILE A 92 -12.12 -23.01 16.90
CA ILE A 92 -11.13 -22.93 17.98
C ILE A 92 -11.35 -21.68 18.84
N SER A 93 -10.70 -21.59 20.00
CA SER A 93 -10.82 -20.41 20.86
C SER A 93 -10.11 -19.19 20.28
N ARG A 94 -10.67 -18.00 20.54
CA ARG A 94 -10.03 -16.71 20.19
C ARG A 94 -8.62 -16.59 20.77
N SER A 95 -8.42 -17.06 22.00
CA SER A 95 -7.10 -17.09 22.63
C SER A 95 -6.11 -17.98 21.88
N TYR A 96 -6.57 -19.12 21.34
CA TYR A 96 -5.71 -19.98 20.53
C TYR A 96 -5.34 -19.33 19.19
N VAL A 97 -6.28 -18.67 18.51
CA VAL A 97 -5.97 -17.85 17.32
C VAL A 97 -4.92 -16.79 17.64
N SER A 98 -5.07 -16.08 18.75
CA SER A 98 -4.09 -15.06 19.17
C SER A 98 -2.70 -15.62 19.40
N ARG A 99 -2.58 -16.84 19.95
CA ARG A 99 -1.27 -17.51 20.13
C ARG A 99 -0.66 -17.90 18.78
N ILE A 100 -1.46 -18.40 17.84
CA ILE A 100 -1.00 -18.74 16.48
C ILE A 100 -0.50 -17.47 15.77
N GLU A 101 -1.28 -16.40 15.79
CA GLU A 101 -0.93 -15.10 15.18
C GLU A 101 0.38 -14.57 15.77
N LYS A 102 0.51 -14.53 17.11
CA LYS A 102 1.74 -14.06 17.76
C LYS A 102 2.96 -14.88 17.34
N ARG A 103 2.85 -16.22 17.34
CA ARG A 103 3.95 -17.11 16.94
C ARG A 103 4.35 -16.89 15.48
N ALA A 104 3.37 -16.78 14.58
CA ALA A 104 3.62 -16.56 13.16
C ALA A 104 4.30 -15.21 12.92
N LEU A 105 3.83 -14.13 13.56
CA LEU A 105 4.45 -12.81 13.48
C LEU A 105 5.89 -12.82 14.02
N THR A 106 6.15 -13.48 15.14
CA THR A 106 7.53 -13.60 15.67
C THR A 106 8.46 -14.32 14.70
N LYS A 107 7.99 -15.36 14.00
CA LYS A 107 8.78 -16.04 12.96
C LYS A 107 9.08 -15.12 11.78
N LEU A 108 8.05 -14.45 11.24
CA LEU A 108 8.21 -13.52 10.12
C LEU A 108 9.17 -12.38 10.45
N ILE A 109 9.02 -11.76 11.61
CA ILE A 109 9.93 -10.69 12.05
C ILE A 109 11.36 -11.20 12.09
N ARG A 110 11.60 -12.38 12.69
CA ARG A 110 12.95 -12.96 12.76
C ARG A 110 13.52 -13.20 11.36
N GLU A 111 12.75 -13.77 10.45
CA GLU A 111 13.21 -14.04 9.08
C GLU A 111 13.53 -12.75 8.31
N LEU A 112 12.71 -11.71 8.45
CA LEU A 112 12.92 -10.42 7.79
C LEU A 112 14.09 -9.63 8.39
N THR A 113 14.29 -9.67 9.71
CA THR A 113 15.40 -8.96 10.36
C THR A 113 16.76 -9.61 10.12
N VAL A 114 16.81 -10.93 9.88
CA VAL A 114 18.07 -11.65 9.67
C VAL A 114 18.64 -11.39 8.28
N GLU A 115 17.81 -11.09 7.29
CA GLU A 115 18.24 -10.79 5.91
C GLU A 115 18.59 -9.30 5.69
N GLY A 116 18.14 -8.38 6.55
CA GLY A 116 18.47 -6.95 6.47
C GLY A 116 19.86 -6.55 6.99
N CYS A 117 20.69 -7.51 7.42
CA CYS A 117 22.05 -7.30 7.94
C CYS A 117 23.15 -7.88 7.02
N GLN A 118 22.85 -8.11 5.73
CA GLN A 118 23.83 -8.52 4.72
C GLN A 118 24.03 -7.43 3.66
#